data_AF-E3KFX7-F1
#
_entry.id   AF-E3KFX7-F1
#
_cell.length_a   1.000
_cell.length_b   1.000
_cell.length_c   1.000
_cell.angle_alpha   90.00
_cell.angle_beta   90.00
_cell.angle_gamma   90.00
#
_symmetry.space_group_name_H-M   'P 1'
#
loop_
_entity.id
_entity.type
_entity.pdbx_description
1 polymer ?
#
loop_
_entity_poly.entity_id
_entity_poly.type
_entity_poly.pdbx_seq_one_letter_code
_entity_poly.pdbx_strand_id
1 'polypeptide(L)'
;MSIFKRWLTATSHDPARQPLLSPRKRVVSEDDVLEVQEAPATTPLPYRQIVVLCFMRITEPISQSLIHPFINQMLEDLHVTPDRTKIGYYAGIITSLFAFAQLCTNFWWAMLSDRIGRKPILLSGLTGLAVSIISLSLQTSFAGMVVARCVAGVMNGNLPILQSVLAEITDETNKARAFSLIPMCNAVGIIIGPLIGGYLAKPASQYPEYFGKIQFLIDYPYFLPCFIAGMINLSAVTVGFFFLKETLPSKTNVRNLPLDNESDEEVEEPDSQPEEIASQPKPKFSALFTPTVISVLLGSLLVFFQMSSLATLIPLFAYTRFEDGGLGLNLRQMGTALTTNGFAAVIVQTATFPYLQRRWGTMKLFRSVLLIWPLVFALLPMIRWVVKQQRDVSGIDAGSKAAMVGLIFVLAIKSFGKMSIVCLTLLVNSAAPSASTFGALNGLAQSCSELARTFAPFITGAIFSISIKQQYLNGNLIWLCGLLLSCLTLFFAQTIKIQPTQVRKKSSAQGPSTS
;
A
#
# COMPACT_ATOMS: atom_id res chain seq x y z
N MET A 1 -19.76 6.10 16.05
CA MET A 1 -20.77 5.86 14.98
C MET A 1 -21.36 7.14 14.36
N SER A 2 -21.60 8.22 15.13
CA SER A 2 -22.20 9.49 14.63
C SER A 2 -21.32 10.30 13.66
N ILE A 3 -20.01 10.39 13.89
CA ILE A 3 -19.08 11.19 13.05
C ILE A 3 -18.86 10.55 11.67
N PHE A 4 -18.69 9.23 11.62
CA PHE A 4 -18.48 8.49 10.37
C PHE A 4 -19.75 8.48 9.49
N LYS A 5 -20.93 8.38 10.10
CA LYS A 5 -22.21 8.48 9.40
C LYS A 5 -22.40 9.89 8.83
N ARG A 6 -22.16 10.95 9.63
CA ARG A 6 -22.18 12.35 9.16
C ARG A 6 -21.18 12.62 8.03
N TRP A 7 -20.00 12.00 8.06
CA TRP A 7 -18.99 12.13 7.00
C TRP A 7 -19.43 11.45 5.69
N LEU A 8 -20.15 10.33 5.77
CA LEU A 8 -20.71 9.60 4.63
C LEU A 8 -22.00 10.23 4.07
N THR A 9 -22.79 10.91 4.90
CA THR A 9 -24.11 11.47 4.53
C THR A 9 -24.11 12.98 4.29
N ALA A 10 -22.96 13.66 4.26
CA ALA A 10 -22.91 15.12 4.13
C ALA A 10 -23.39 15.60 2.75
N THR A 11 -24.39 16.48 2.79
CA THR A 11 -25.15 17.10 1.69
C THR A 11 -24.30 17.98 0.77
N SER A 12 -24.84 18.24 -0.41
CA SER A 12 -24.27 18.89 -1.60
C SER A 12 -23.75 20.34 -1.44
N HIS A 13 -23.63 20.87 -0.22
CA HIS A 13 -23.36 22.30 0.03
C HIS A 13 -22.18 22.58 0.99
N ASP A 14 -21.18 21.69 1.11
CA ASP A 14 -19.92 22.03 1.77
C ASP A 14 -18.92 22.66 0.78
N PRO A 15 -18.74 24.01 0.78
CA PRO A 15 -17.86 24.70 -0.17
C PRO A 15 -16.37 24.34 0.01
N ALA A 16 -15.98 23.69 1.12
CA ALA A 16 -14.59 23.33 1.38
C ALA A 16 -14.15 22.00 0.71
N ARG A 17 -15.06 21.28 0.04
CA ARG A 17 -14.86 19.87 -0.36
C ARG A 17 -15.32 19.50 -1.77
N GLN A 18 -15.54 20.47 -2.65
CA GLN A 18 -15.73 20.17 -4.07
C GLN A 18 -14.42 19.59 -4.67
N PRO A 19 -14.49 18.59 -5.56
CA PRO A 19 -13.32 18.07 -6.25
C PRO A 19 -12.63 19.22 -7.01
N LEU A 20 -11.28 19.23 -7.02
CA LEU A 20 -10.44 20.27 -7.66
C LEU A 20 -10.73 20.54 -9.15
N LEU A 21 -11.63 19.76 -9.77
CA LEU A 21 -12.04 19.85 -11.17
C LEU A 21 -13.53 20.16 -11.36
N SER A 22 -14.30 20.45 -10.31
CA SER A 22 -15.66 20.99 -10.51
C SER A 22 -15.56 22.39 -11.12
N PRO A 23 -16.30 22.71 -12.20
CA PRO A 23 -16.36 24.07 -12.73
C PRO A 23 -16.76 25.01 -11.59
N ARG A 24 -15.85 25.90 -11.20
CA ARG A 24 -16.13 26.93 -10.20
C ARG A 24 -17.25 27.79 -10.78
N LYS A 25 -18.39 27.96 -10.09
CA LYS A 25 -19.42 28.93 -10.47
C LYS A 25 -18.73 30.29 -10.61
N ARG A 26 -18.51 30.72 -11.85
CA ARG A 26 -18.09 32.07 -12.18
C ARG A 26 -19.40 32.85 -12.25
N VAL A 27 -19.58 33.82 -11.36
CA VAL A 27 -20.65 34.80 -11.51
C VAL A 27 -20.28 35.61 -12.76
N VAL A 28 -20.97 35.34 -13.86
CA VAL A 28 -20.90 36.13 -15.09
C VAL A 28 -22.12 37.06 -15.08
N SER A 29 -21.88 38.32 -15.44
CA SER A 29 -22.88 39.38 -15.56
C SER A 29 -24.05 39.03 -16.49
N GLU A 30 -25.18 39.70 -16.26
CA GLU A 30 -26.57 39.31 -16.51
C GLU A 30 -27.07 38.97 -17.94
N ASP A 31 -26.25 38.81 -18.98
CA ASP A 31 -26.79 38.74 -20.37
C ASP A 31 -26.53 37.45 -21.19
N ASP A 32 -26.04 36.36 -20.61
CA ASP A 32 -25.87 35.08 -21.35
C ASP A 32 -26.71 33.94 -20.72
N VAL A 33 -27.87 33.65 -21.33
CA VAL A 33 -28.68 32.45 -21.01
C VAL A 33 -28.00 31.22 -21.62
N LEU A 34 -27.01 30.68 -20.91
CA LEU A 34 -26.50 29.34 -21.14
C LEU A 34 -27.07 28.40 -20.07
N GLU A 35 -27.67 27.29 -20.51
CA GLU A 35 -28.15 26.19 -19.67
C GLU A 35 -27.20 25.94 -18.49
N VAL A 36 -27.68 26.24 -17.29
CA VAL A 36 -27.00 25.89 -16.05
C VAL A 36 -27.10 24.38 -15.92
N GLN A 37 -26.10 23.66 -16.45
CA GLN A 37 -25.97 22.23 -16.23
C GLN A 37 -25.70 22.04 -14.72
N GLU A 38 -26.75 21.71 -13.97
CA GLU A 38 -26.67 21.42 -12.55
C GLU A 38 -25.60 20.36 -12.32
N ALA A 39 -24.67 20.61 -11.37
CA ALA A 39 -23.68 19.60 -11.01
C ALA A 39 -24.44 18.34 -10.59
N PRO A 40 -24.13 17.15 -11.16
CA PRO A 40 -24.89 15.95 -10.91
C PRO A 40 -25.00 15.69 -9.41
N ALA A 41 -26.22 15.45 -8.94
CA ALA A 41 -26.50 15.20 -7.53
C ALA A 41 -25.60 14.07 -7.01
N THR A 42 -24.90 14.32 -5.89
CA THR A 42 -23.97 13.33 -5.33
C THR A 42 -24.74 12.09 -4.89
N THR A 43 -24.48 10.94 -5.52
CA THR A 43 -25.17 9.71 -5.14
C THR A 43 -24.64 9.20 -3.79
N PRO A 44 -25.51 8.73 -2.89
CA PRO A 44 -25.10 8.24 -1.58
C PRO A 44 -24.33 6.92 -1.72
N LEU A 45 -23.18 6.83 -1.04
CA LEU A 45 -22.36 5.61 -1.02
C LEU A 45 -23.09 4.45 -0.31
N PRO A 46 -22.96 3.20 -0.79
CA PRO A 46 -23.52 2.03 -0.12
C PRO A 46 -22.75 1.70 1.16
N TYR A 47 -23.07 2.42 2.24
CA TYR A 47 -22.28 2.43 3.49
C TYR A 47 -22.06 1.03 4.08
N ARG A 48 -23.05 0.13 3.98
CA ARG A 48 -22.94 -1.24 4.51
C ARG A 48 -21.86 -2.04 3.78
N GLN A 49 -21.79 -1.95 2.46
CA GLN A 49 -20.78 -2.67 1.67
C GLN A 49 -19.39 -2.08 1.87
N ILE A 50 -19.29 -0.75 1.95
CA ILE A 50 -18.01 -0.08 2.17
C ILE A 50 -17.43 -0.42 3.54
N VAL A 51 -18.22 -0.43 4.61
CA VAL A 51 -17.73 -0.79 5.94
C VAL A 51 -17.21 -2.23 5.97
N VAL A 52 -17.90 -3.16 5.32
CA VAL A 52 -17.46 -4.57 5.18
C VAL A 52 -16.15 -4.64 4.40
N LEU A 53 -16.06 -3.95 3.26
CA LEU A 53 -14.84 -3.90 2.44
C LEU A 53 -13.67 -3.26 3.17
N CYS A 54 -13.91 -2.21 3.96
CA CYS A 54 -12.89 -1.59 4.80
C CYS A 54 -12.39 -2.56 5.86
N PHE A 55 -13.28 -3.30 6.54
CA PHE A 55 -12.87 -4.29 7.52
C PHE A 55 -12.02 -5.39 6.88
N MET A 56 -12.47 -5.94 5.75
CA MET A 56 -11.70 -6.91 4.95
C MET A 56 -10.35 -6.36 4.49
N ARG A 57 -10.29 -5.08 4.10
CA ARG A 57 -9.05 -4.46 3.65
C ARG A 57 -8.07 -4.17 4.78
N ILE A 58 -8.52 -3.99 6.03
CA ILE A 58 -7.62 -3.73 7.17
C ILE A 58 -6.82 -4.99 7.55
N THR A 59 -7.36 -6.19 7.37
CA THR A 59 -6.72 -7.43 7.86
C THR A 59 -5.46 -7.84 7.08
N GLU A 60 -5.42 -7.55 5.78
CA GLU A 60 -4.28 -7.83 4.91
C GLU A 60 -3.00 -7.04 5.30
N PRO A 61 -3.02 -5.70 5.46
CA PRO A 61 -1.86 -4.94 5.91
C PRO A 61 -1.45 -5.26 7.35
N ILE A 62 -2.37 -5.67 8.23
CA ILE A 62 -2.01 -6.23 9.55
C ILE A 62 -1.11 -7.45 9.34
N SER A 63 -1.56 -8.38 8.49
CA SER A 63 -0.88 -9.65 8.20
C SER A 63 0.45 -9.49 7.46
N GLN A 64 0.60 -8.44 6.66
CA GLN A 64 1.86 -8.14 5.99
C GLN A 64 2.86 -7.45 6.92
N SER A 65 2.39 -6.56 7.80
CA SER A 65 3.27 -5.70 8.61
C SER A 65 3.67 -6.31 9.96
N LEU A 66 2.92 -7.29 10.49
CA LEU A 66 3.26 -7.89 11.79
C LEU A 66 4.62 -8.54 11.84
N ILE A 67 5.17 -8.95 10.70
CA ILE A 67 6.36 -9.78 10.71
C ILE A 67 7.66 -8.97 10.83
N HIS A 68 7.61 -7.69 10.49
CA HIS A 68 8.79 -6.82 10.51
C HIS A 68 9.53 -6.78 11.85
N PRO A 69 8.87 -6.71 13.02
CA PRO A 69 9.57 -6.69 14.31
C PRO A 69 10.33 -7.98 14.62
N PHE A 70 9.92 -9.13 14.10
CA PHE A 70 10.42 -10.42 14.60
C PHE A 70 11.04 -11.34 13.55
N ILE A 71 10.93 -11.05 12.24
CA ILE A 71 11.47 -11.93 11.19
C ILE A 71 12.96 -12.22 11.37
N ASN A 72 13.76 -11.23 11.75
CA ASN A 72 15.20 -11.42 11.94
C ASN A 72 15.50 -12.33 13.14
N GLN A 73 14.80 -12.12 14.26
CA GLN A 73 14.88 -13.00 15.43
C GLN A 73 14.40 -14.42 15.10
N MET A 74 13.34 -14.55 14.31
CA MET A 74 12.77 -15.85 13.93
C MET A 74 13.77 -16.67 13.13
N LEU A 75 14.50 -16.05 12.21
CA LEU A 75 15.54 -16.73 11.43
C LEU A 75 16.77 -17.08 12.28
N GLU A 76 17.07 -16.27 13.30
CA GLU A 76 18.13 -16.57 14.25
C GLU A 76 17.78 -17.75 15.16
N ASP A 77 16.57 -17.77 15.73
CA ASP A 77 16.08 -18.86 16.58
C ASP A 77 15.98 -20.19 15.83
N LEU A 78 15.72 -20.12 14.53
CA LEU A 78 15.68 -21.27 13.64
C LEU A 78 17.09 -21.79 13.27
N HIS A 79 18.15 -21.07 13.66
CA HIS A 79 19.54 -21.42 13.38
C HIS A 79 19.83 -21.68 11.88
N VAL A 80 19.23 -20.87 11.00
CA VAL A 80 19.36 -21.02 9.53
C VAL A 80 20.81 -20.91 9.06
N THR A 81 21.64 -20.19 9.80
CA THR A 81 23.06 -20.00 9.52
C THR A 81 23.84 -19.87 10.83
N PRO A 82 25.05 -20.46 10.93
CA PRO A 82 25.93 -20.23 12.08
C PRO A 82 26.46 -18.78 12.10
N ASP A 83 26.54 -18.15 10.93
CA ASP A 83 27.02 -16.78 10.77
C ASP A 83 25.85 -15.79 10.89
N ARG A 84 25.77 -15.09 12.04
CA ARG A 84 24.73 -14.09 12.34
C ARG A 84 24.72 -12.92 11.35
N THR A 85 25.86 -12.59 10.76
CA THR A 85 25.94 -11.49 9.78
C THR A 85 25.10 -11.77 8.55
N LYS A 86 24.81 -13.04 8.24
CA LYS A 86 23.98 -13.46 7.10
C LYS A 86 22.48 -13.46 7.39
N ILE A 87 22.02 -13.18 8.62
CA ILE A 87 20.58 -13.16 8.94
C ILE A 87 19.83 -12.19 8.00
N GLY A 88 20.44 -11.05 7.70
CA GLY A 88 19.87 -10.06 6.77
C GLY A 88 19.62 -10.61 5.36
N TYR A 89 20.52 -11.44 4.85
CA TYR A 89 20.37 -12.11 3.55
C TYR A 89 19.14 -13.03 3.52
N TYR A 90 19.00 -13.91 4.52
CA TYR A 90 17.86 -14.83 4.61
C TYR A 90 16.53 -14.10 4.86
N ALA A 91 16.54 -13.04 5.68
CA ALA A 91 15.37 -12.18 5.90
C ALA A 91 14.91 -11.49 4.61
N GLY A 92 15.88 -11.04 3.81
CA GLY A 92 15.66 -10.51 2.47
C GLY A 92 14.98 -11.52 1.56
N ILE A 93 15.51 -12.74 1.44
CA ILE A 93 14.91 -13.84 0.64
C ILE A 93 13.45 -14.07 1.03
N ILE A 94 13.20 -14.26 2.32
CA ILE A 94 11.87 -14.59 2.84
C ILE A 94 10.85 -13.47 2.58
N THR A 95 11.28 -12.20 2.65
CA THR A 95 10.44 -11.05 2.34
C THR A 95 10.20 -10.92 0.83
N SER A 96 11.23 -11.17 0.02
CA SER A 96 11.19 -11.15 -1.43
C SER A 96 10.29 -12.22 -2.04
N LEU A 97 10.32 -13.45 -1.51
CA LEU A 97 9.54 -14.59 -2.02
C LEU A 97 8.03 -14.34 -1.97
N PHE A 98 7.56 -13.67 -0.92
CA PHE A 98 6.16 -13.27 -0.82
C PHE A 98 5.76 -12.35 -1.98
N ALA A 99 6.55 -11.30 -2.24
CA ALA A 99 6.28 -10.35 -3.32
C ALA A 99 6.45 -10.97 -4.71
N PHE A 100 7.41 -11.88 -4.87
CA PHE A 100 7.62 -12.62 -6.11
C PHE A 100 6.42 -13.50 -6.46
N ALA A 101 5.96 -14.32 -5.50
CA ALA A 101 4.79 -15.17 -5.69
C ALA A 101 3.53 -14.35 -5.97
N GLN A 102 3.38 -13.20 -5.29
CA GLN A 102 2.31 -12.25 -5.55
C GLN A 102 2.38 -11.70 -6.98
N LEU A 103 3.54 -11.23 -7.44
CA LEU A 103 3.74 -10.70 -8.79
C LEU A 103 3.31 -11.70 -9.87
N CYS A 104 3.67 -12.97 -9.72
CA CYS A 104 3.32 -14.03 -10.68
C CYS A 104 1.82 -14.35 -10.74
N THR A 105 1.09 -14.13 -9.63
CA THR A 105 -0.30 -14.61 -9.47
C THR A 105 -1.33 -13.50 -9.46
N ASN A 106 -0.91 -12.23 -9.32
CA ASN A 106 -1.80 -11.10 -9.20
C ASN A 106 -2.74 -10.95 -10.41
N PHE A 107 -2.20 -11.06 -11.63
CA PHE A 107 -2.98 -11.05 -12.86
C PHE A 107 -3.95 -12.24 -12.96
N TRP A 108 -3.51 -13.41 -12.50
CA TRP A 108 -4.33 -14.62 -12.52
C TRP A 108 -5.57 -14.44 -11.63
N TRP A 109 -5.41 -13.89 -10.43
CA TRP A 109 -6.54 -13.61 -9.53
C TRP A 109 -7.48 -12.54 -10.07
N ALA A 110 -6.95 -11.48 -10.70
CA ALA A 110 -7.77 -10.46 -11.33
C ALA A 110 -8.68 -11.07 -12.41
N MET A 111 -8.10 -11.84 -13.34
CA MET A 111 -8.85 -12.55 -14.38
C MET A 111 -9.84 -13.57 -13.82
N LEU A 112 -9.44 -14.31 -12.78
CA LEU A 112 -10.31 -15.29 -12.14
C LEU A 112 -11.53 -14.62 -11.49
N SER A 113 -11.35 -13.44 -10.91
CA SER A 113 -12.44 -12.65 -10.32
C SER A 113 -13.42 -12.12 -11.38
N ASP A 114 -12.95 -11.84 -12.61
CA ASP A 114 -13.82 -11.45 -13.72
C ASP A 114 -14.71 -12.61 -14.19
N ARG A 115 -14.25 -13.87 -14.05
CA ARG A 115 -14.98 -15.07 -14.48
C ARG A 115 -15.88 -15.64 -13.39
N ILE A 116 -15.36 -15.80 -12.18
CA ILE A 116 -16.06 -16.48 -11.07
C ILE A 116 -16.92 -15.51 -10.27
N GLY A 117 -16.58 -14.21 -10.24
CA GLY A 117 -17.21 -13.22 -9.37
C GLY A 117 -16.22 -12.64 -8.36
N ARG A 118 -16.48 -11.41 -7.91
CA ARG A 118 -15.59 -10.68 -7.01
C ARG A 118 -15.63 -11.24 -5.59
N LYS A 119 -16.83 -11.54 -5.09
CA LYS A 119 -17.05 -12.02 -3.72
C LYS A 119 -16.33 -13.33 -3.41
N PRO A 120 -16.52 -14.44 -4.16
CA PRO A 120 -15.91 -15.72 -3.82
C PRO A 120 -14.39 -15.66 -3.87
N ILE A 121 -13.84 -14.94 -4.85
CA ILE A 121 -12.38 -14.83 -5.00
C ILE A 121 -11.77 -14.02 -3.85
N LEU A 122 -12.37 -12.88 -3.49
CA LEU A 122 -11.88 -12.07 -2.36
C LEU A 122 -11.92 -12.84 -1.03
N LEU A 123 -12.96 -13.66 -0.80
CA LEU A 123 -13.06 -14.51 0.40
C LEU A 123 -12.02 -15.64 0.39
N SER A 124 -11.79 -16.26 -0.77
CA SER A 124 -10.79 -17.32 -0.92
C SER A 124 -9.37 -16.81 -0.65
N GLY A 125 -9.01 -15.64 -1.17
CA GLY A 125 -7.69 -15.04 -0.95
C GLY A 125 -7.45 -14.67 0.52
N LEU A 126 -8.45 -14.09 1.20
CA LEU A 126 -8.35 -13.80 2.64
C LEU A 126 -8.26 -15.07 3.50
N THR A 127 -8.97 -16.13 3.12
CA THR A 127 -8.88 -17.44 3.79
C THR A 127 -7.50 -18.06 3.60
N GLY A 128 -6.98 -18.05 2.37
CA GLY A 128 -5.63 -18.51 2.06
C GLY A 128 -4.56 -17.71 2.80
N LEU A 129 -4.73 -16.40 2.95
CA LEU A 129 -3.84 -15.56 3.75
C LEU A 129 -3.89 -15.94 5.24
N ALA A 130 -5.07 -16.21 5.81
CA ALA A 130 -5.25 -16.65 7.19
C ALA A 130 -4.57 -17.99 7.47
N VAL A 131 -4.71 -18.96 6.56
CA VAL A 131 -4.06 -20.27 6.69
C VAL A 131 -2.55 -20.14 6.58
N SER A 132 -2.07 -19.32 5.64
CA SER A 132 -0.64 -19.18 5.34
C SER A 132 0.13 -18.48 6.46
N ILE A 133 -0.46 -17.45 7.10
CA ILE A 133 0.17 -16.77 8.24
C ILE A 133 0.26 -17.66 9.47
N ILE A 134 -0.77 -18.45 9.76
CA ILE A 134 -0.74 -19.43 10.85
C ILE A 134 0.28 -20.51 10.52
N SER A 135 0.27 -21.03 9.29
CA SER A 135 1.24 -22.03 8.82
C SER A 135 2.68 -21.55 8.97
N LEU A 136 2.98 -20.28 8.62
CA LEU A 136 4.31 -19.69 8.78
C LEU A 136 4.84 -19.80 10.22
N SER A 137 3.98 -19.60 11.20
CA SER A 137 4.37 -19.63 12.61
C SER A 137 4.62 -21.01 13.18
N LEU A 138 4.15 -22.04 12.48
CA LEU A 138 4.37 -23.46 12.81
C LEU A 138 5.61 -24.03 12.11
N GLN A 139 6.32 -23.24 11.29
CA GLN A 139 7.48 -23.73 10.55
C GLN A 139 8.72 -23.81 11.45
N THR A 140 9.28 -25.01 11.56
CA THR A 140 10.54 -25.31 12.26
C THR A 140 11.71 -25.55 11.30
N SER A 141 11.52 -25.25 10.01
CA SER A 141 12.58 -25.33 9.00
C SER A 141 12.55 -24.12 8.07
N PHE A 142 13.73 -23.75 7.53
CA PHE A 142 13.82 -22.64 6.58
C PHE A 142 13.04 -22.92 5.29
N ALA A 143 13.11 -24.17 4.79
CA ALA A 143 12.34 -24.60 3.62
C ALA A 143 10.83 -24.50 3.86
N GLY A 144 10.37 -24.88 5.05
CA GLY A 144 8.97 -24.71 5.46
C GLY A 144 8.54 -23.23 5.45
N MET A 145 9.37 -22.33 5.95
CA MET A 145 9.11 -20.88 5.88
C MET A 145 9.04 -20.36 4.44
N VAL A 146 9.93 -20.83 3.56
CA VAL A 146 9.93 -20.49 2.12
C VAL A 146 8.60 -20.90 1.48
N VAL A 147 8.17 -22.14 1.69
CA VAL A 147 6.88 -22.64 1.17
C VAL A 147 5.73 -21.82 1.72
N ALA A 148 5.66 -21.62 3.04
CA ALA A 148 4.59 -20.84 3.67
C ALA A 148 4.51 -19.40 3.12
N ARG A 149 5.65 -18.77 2.80
CA ARG A 149 5.69 -17.44 2.18
C ARG A 149 5.27 -17.42 0.74
N CYS A 150 5.69 -18.40 -0.05
CA CYS A 150 5.22 -18.52 -1.42
C CYS A 150 3.70 -18.70 -1.43
N VAL A 151 3.14 -19.61 -0.62
CA VAL A 151 1.69 -19.80 -0.51
C VAL A 151 0.99 -18.52 -0.06
N ALA A 152 1.53 -17.80 0.94
CA ALA A 152 0.99 -16.51 1.36
C ALA A 152 0.95 -15.49 0.21
N GLY A 153 2.00 -15.43 -0.63
CA GLY A 153 2.07 -14.54 -1.79
C GLY A 153 1.11 -14.95 -2.91
N VAL A 154 1.06 -16.25 -3.23
CA VAL A 154 0.11 -16.81 -4.21
C VAL A 154 -1.32 -16.51 -3.79
N MET A 155 -1.67 -16.58 -2.51
CA MET A 155 -3.04 -16.30 -2.03
C MET A 155 -3.35 -14.79 -1.89
N ASN A 156 -2.40 -13.89 -2.16
CA ASN A 156 -2.55 -12.45 -1.91
C ASN A 156 -2.79 -11.63 -3.19
N GLY A 157 -3.90 -11.92 -3.88
CA GLY A 157 -4.39 -11.16 -5.04
C GLY A 157 -5.54 -10.19 -4.72
N ASN A 158 -5.75 -9.85 -3.46
CA ASN A 158 -7.00 -9.21 -3.00
C ASN A 158 -7.11 -7.72 -3.35
N LEU A 159 -5.98 -7.00 -3.40
CA LEU A 159 -5.99 -5.55 -3.57
C LEU A 159 -6.58 -5.08 -4.91
N PRO A 160 -6.20 -5.64 -6.09
CA PRO A 160 -6.83 -5.26 -7.35
C PRO A 160 -8.32 -5.61 -7.40
N ILE A 161 -8.71 -6.77 -6.85
CA ILE A 161 -10.12 -7.18 -6.80
C ILE A 161 -10.93 -6.21 -5.96
N LEU A 162 -10.40 -5.77 -4.81
CA LEU A 162 -11.04 -4.76 -3.97
C LEU A 162 -11.19 -3.42 -4.70
N GLN A 163 -10.19 -3.01 -5.49
CA GLN A 163 -10.28 -1.80 -6.32
C GLN A 163 -11.36 -1.93 -7.39
N SER A 164 -11.50 -3.11 -8.02
CA SER A 164 -12.58 -3.39 -8.98
C SER A 164 -13.96 -3.37 -8.32
N VAL A 165 -14.12 -4.03 -7.17
CA VAL A 165 -15.37 -4.00 -6.38
C VAL A 165 -15.74 -2.56 -6.03
N LEU A 166 -14.77 -1.78 -5.56
CA LEU A 166 -14.99 -0.40 -5.18
C LEU A 166 -15.39 0.45 -6.40
N ALA A 167 -14.74 0.25 -7.55
CA ALA A 167 -15.11 0.92 -8.80
C ALA A 167 -16.52 0.53 -9.28
N GLU A 168 -16.95 -0.72 -9.12
CA GLU A 168 -18.27 -1.22 -9.54
C GLU A 168 -19.41 -0.69 -8.65
N ILE A 169 -19.17 -0.44 -7.36
CA ILE A 169 -20.20 0.07 -6.42
C ILE A 169 -20.19 1.60 -6.28
N THR A 170 -19.33 2.30 -7.01
CA THR A 170 -19.17 3.76 -6.96
C THR A 170 -19.43 4.38 -8.32
N ASP A 171 -19.74 5.67 -8.31
CA ASP A 171 -19.92 6.47 -9.52
C ASP A 171 -18.90 7.61 -9.56
N GLU A 172 -18.82 8.36 -10.66
CA GLU A 172 -17.87 9.48 -10.78
C GLU A 172 -18.08 10.58 -9.71
N THR A 173 -19.27 10.66 -9.10
CA THR A 173 -19.56 11.65 -8.04
C THR A 173 -18.96 11.26 -6.69
N ASN A 174 -18.87 9.97 -6.37
CA ASN A 174 -18.47 9.48 -5.05
C ASN A 174 -17.20 8.60 -5.02
N LYS A 175 -16.69 8.16 -6.18
CA LYS A 175 -15.49 7.34 -6.37
C LYS A 175 -14.25 7.87 -5.67
N ALA A 176 -13.99 9.19 -5.73
CA ALA A 176 -12.85 9.79 -5.03
C ALA A 176 -12.90 9.59 -3.51
N ARG A 177 -14.09 9.68 -2.90
CA ARG A 177 -14.28 9.45 -1.47
C ARG A 177 -14.07 7.98 -1.13
N ALA A 178 -14.64 7.08 -1.91
CA ALA A 178 -14.50 5.65 -1.70
C ALA A 178 -13.04 5.20 -1.80
N PHE A 179 -12.33 5.58 -2.86
CA PHE A 179 -10.91 5.21 -3.07
C PHE A 179 -9.98 5.80 -2.00
N SER A 180 -10.36 6.90 -1.35
CA SER A 180 -9.60 7.46 -0.22
C SER A 180 -9.60 6.55 1.03
N LEU A 181 -10.54 5.61 1.15
CA LEU A 181 -10.62 4.68 2.27
C LEU A 181 -9.56 3.57 2.20
N ILE A 182 -9.09 3.21 1.00
CA ILE A 182 -8.06 2.18 0.79
C ILE A 182 -6.76 2.54 1.55
N PRO A 183 -6.14 3.72 1.34
CA PRO A 183 -4.93 4.09 2.07
C PRO A 183 -5.19 4.29 3.57
N MET A 184 -6.40 4.69 4.00
CA MET A 184 -6.76 4.76 5.43
C MET A 184 -6.74 3.38 6.09
N CYS A 185 -7.38 2.39 5.45
CA CYS A 185 -7.38 1.00 5.92
C CYS A 185 -5.95 0.44 6.00
N ASN A 186 -5.14 0.76 4.99
CA ASN A 186 -3.73 0.38 4.96
C ASN A 186 -2.95 0.97 6.15
N ALA A 187 -3.20 2.23 6.50
CA ALA A 187 -2.50 2.89 7.59
C ALA A 187 -2.86 2.29 8.96
N VAL A 188 -4.13 1.92 9.18
CA VAL A 188 -4.57 1.19 10.39
C VAL A 188 -3.83 -0.13 10.51
N GLY A 189 -3.71 -0.89 9.41
CA GLY A 189 -3.01 -2.18 9.45
C GLY A 189 -1.53 -2.05 9.77
N ILE A 190 -0.85 -1.02 9.24
CA ILE A 190 0.57 -0.73 9.52
C ILE A 190 0.81 -0.31 10.98
N ILE A 191 -0.20 0.20 11.69
CA ILE A 191 -0.12 0.53 13.12
C ILE A 191 -0.28 -0.75 13.95
N ILE A 192 -1.32 -1.54 13.67
CA ILE A 192 -1.71 -2.72 14.45
C ILE A 192 -0.74 -3.88 14.25
N GLY A 193 -0.25 -4.11 13.03
CA GLY A 193 0.60 -5.25 12.72
C GLY A 193 1.88 -5.29 13.59
N PRO A 194 2.76 -4.27 13.56
CA PRO A 194 3.98 -4.26 14.36
C PRO A 194 3.71 -4.26 15.87
N LEU A 195 2.55 -3.76 16.31
CA LEU A 195 2.14 -3.81 17.72
C LEU A 195 1.92 -5.27 18.15
N ILE A 196 1.12 -6.01 17.39
CA ILE A 196 0.89 -7.45 17.60
C ILE A 196 2.21 -8.22 17.50
N GLY A 197 2.98 -7.99 16.43
CA GLY A 197 4.22 -8.71 16.17
C GLY A 197 5.31 -8.48 17.21
N GLY A 198 5.47 -7.24 17.71
CA GLY A 198 6.51 -6.92 18.69
C GLY A 198 6.18 -7.38 20.11
N TYR A 199 4.93 -7.21 20.54
CA TYR A 199 4.53 -7.53 21.91
C TYR A 199 4.17 -9.00 22.13
N LEU A 200 3.65 -9.69 21.11
CA LEU A 200 3.17 -11.07 21.29
C LEU A 200 4.15 -12.15 20.79
N ALA A 201 5.21 -11.77 20.07
CA ALA A 201 6.27 -12.71 19.72
C ALA A 201 7.05 -13.17 20.96
N LYS A 202 7.42 -14.45 21.03
CA LYS A 202 8.04 -15.08 22.22
C LYS A 202 7.23 -14.86 23.51
N PRO A 203 5.95 -15.24 23.56
CA PRO A 203 5.10 -14.97 24.72
C PRO A 203 5.63 -15.64 25.99
N ALA A 204 6.20 -16.84 25.89
CA ALA A 204 6.81 -17.56 27.01
C ALA A 204 7.99 -16.80 27.64
N SER A 205 8.80 -16.09 26.84
CA SER A 205 9.93 -15.29 27.34
C SER A 205 9.51 -13.89 27.77
N GLN A 206 8.54 -13.28 27.08
CA GLN A 206 8.08 -11.92 27.37
C GLN A 206 7.12 -11.84 28.57
N TYR A 207 6.34 -12.89 28.79
CA TYR A 207 5.32 -12.99 29.84
C TYR A 207 5.36 -14.39 30.50
N PRO A 208 6.46 -14.71 31.23
CA PRO A 208 6.69 -16.03 31.78
C PRO A 208 5.61 -16.47 32.78
N GLU A 209 5.00 -15.52 33.50
CA GLU A 209 3.93 -15.79 34.48
C GLU A 209 2.68 -16.44 33.83
N TYR A 210 2.33 -16.04 32.62
CA TYR A 210 1.11 -16.48 31.94
C TYR A 210 1.38 -17.59 30.92
N PHE A 211 2.46 -17.49 30.14
CA PHE A 211 2.73 -18.39 29.01
C PHE A 211 3.95 -19.29 29.20
N GLY A 212 4.74 -19.10 30.26
CA GLY A 212 5.98 -19.84 30.48
C GLY A 212 5.80 -21.33 30.78
N LYS A 213 4.58 -21.76 31.13
CA LYS A 213 4.24 -23.18 31.38
C LYS A 213 3.69 -23.91 30.14
N ILE A 214 3.43 -23.18 29.05
CA ILE A 214 2.78 -23.75 27.86
C ILE A 214 3.86 -24.22 26.88
N GLN A 215 4.13 -25.53 26.86
CA GLN A 215 5.17 -26.14 26.02
C GLN A 215 5.03 -25.76 24.54
N PHE A 216 3.80 -25.76 24.02
CA PHE A 216 3.52 -25.40 22.63
C PHE A 216 4.00 -23.97 22.27
N LEU A 217 3.91 -23.00 23.18
CA LEU A 217 4.37 -21.63 22.95
C LEU A 217 5.88 -21.45 23.14
N ILE A 218 6.54 -22.44 23.76
CA ILE A 218 8.00 -22.52 23.83
C ILE A 218 8.53 -23.09 22.51
N ASP A 219 7.92 -24.17 22.02
CA ASP A 219 8.30 -24.82 20.76
C ASP A 219 7.98 -23.93 19.54
N TYR A 220 6.86 -23.20 19.59
CA TYR A 220 6.42 -22.26 18.54
C TYR A 220 6.32 -20.82 19.05
N PRO A 221 7.46 -20.12 19.25
CA PRO A 221 7.50 -18.80 19.88
C PRO A 221 6.76 -17.71 19.10
N TYR A 222 6.51 -17.90 17.81
CA TYR A 222 5.86 -16.94 16.92
C TYR A 222 4.41 -17.29 16.60
N PHE A 223 3.86 -18.36 17.20
CA PHE A 223 2.49 -18.80 16.95
C PHE A 223 1.46 -17.75 17.33
N LEU A 224 1.54 -17.22 18.55
CA LEU A 224 0.54 -16.31 19.11
C LEU A 224 0.26 -15.07 18.23
N PRO A 225 1.26 -14.27 17.78
CA PRO A 225 0.98 -13.09 16.94
C PRO A 225 0.38 -13.48 15.59
N CYS A 226 0.83 -14.58 14.98
CA CYS A 226 0.31 -15.06 13.69
C CYS A 226 -1.10 -15.66 13.81
N PHE A 227 -1.39 -16.36 14.91
CA PHE A 227 -2.71 -16.89 15.21
C PHE A 227 -3.74 -15.77 15.35
N ILE A 228 -3.43 -14.71 16.10
CA ILE A 228 -4.33 -13.56 16.24
C ILE A 228 -4.56 -12.87 14.91
N ALA A 229 -3.50 -12.65 14.11
CA ALA A 229 -3.65 -12.08 12.76
C ALA A 229 -4.49 -12.98 11.84
N GLY A 230 -4.31 -14.30 11.91
CA GLY A 230 -5.13 -15.29 11.20
C GLY A 230 -6.60 -15.23 11.61
N MET A 231 -6.90 -15.17 12.91
CA MET A 231 -8.26 -15.04 13.43
C MET A 231 -8.93 -13.73 13.00
N ILE A 232 -8.17 -12.64 12.96
CA ILE A 232 -8.65 -11.35 12.42
C ILE A 232 -9.04 -11.52 10.93
N ASN A 233 -8.22 -12.17 10.11
CA ASN A 233 -8.59 -12.47 8.71
C ASN A 233 -9.84 -13.36 8.61
N LEU A 234 -9.93 -14.43 9.41
CA LEU A 234 -11.10 -15.32 9.40
C LEU A 234 -12.37 -14.56 9.80
N SER A 235 -12.29 -13.67 10.78
CA SER A 235 -13.43 -12.82 11.14
C SER A 235 -13.89 -11.92 9.99
N ALA A 236 -12.94 -11.38 9.21
CA ALA A 236 -13.25 -10.61 8.00
C ALA A 236 -13.84 -11.46 6.87
N VAL A 237 -13.39 -12.71 6.73
CA VAL A 237 -14.01 -13.69 5.81
C VAL A 237 -15.44 -13.97 6.23
N THR A 238 -15.72 -14.20 7.51
CA THR A 238 -17.08 -14.43 8.01
C THR A 238 -17.98 -13.24 7.74
N VAL A 239 -17.53 -12.02 8.06
CA VAL A 239 -18.29 -10.80 7.79
C VAL A 239 -18.51 -10.60 6.28
N GLY A 240 -17.48 -10.80 5.46
CA GLY A 240 -17.59 -10.71 4.00
C GLY A 240 -18.54 -11.75 3.42
N PHE A 241 -18.56 -12.97 3.96
CA PHE A 241 -19.45 -14.04 3.52
C PHE A 241 -20.93 -13.67 3.72
N PHE A 242 -21.30 -13.16 4.89
CA PHE A 242 -22.68 -12.80 5.20
C PHE A 242 -23.12 -11.47 4.59
N PHE A 243 -22.25 -10.45 4.57
CA PHE A 243 -22.66 -9.07 4.29
C PHE A 243 -22.17 -8.50 2.94
N LEU A 244 -21.12 -9.07 2.33
CA LEU A 244 -20.69 -8.62 1.00
C LEU A 244 -21.65 -9.19 -0.05
N LYS A 245 -22.14 -8.34 -0.95
CA LYS A 245 -22.91 -8.80 -2.13
C LYS A 245 -21.95 -8.96 -3.31
N GLU A 246 -22.31 -9.84 -4.23
CA GLU A 246 -21.59 -9.94 -5.51
C GLU A 246 -21.77 -8.63 -6.30
N THR A 247 -20.69 -8.17 -6.93
CA THR A 247 -20.66 -6.89 -7.66
C THR A 247 -20.39 -7.07 -9.14
N LEU A 248 -19.91 -8.25 -9.58
CA LEU A 248 -19.60 -8.52 -10.98
C LEU A 248 -20.81 -8.20 -11.90
N PRO A 249 -20.67 -7.25 -12.86
CA PRO A 249 -21.81 -6.78 -13.66
C PRO A 249 -22.54 -7.88 -14.43
N SER A 250 -21.80 -8.86 -14.97
CA SER A 250 -22.37 -10.01 -15.68
C SER A 250 -23.29 -10.88 -14.81
N LYS A 251 -23.03 -10.97 -13.50
CA LYS A 251 -23.86 -11.75 -12.56
C LYS A 251 -24.97 -10.93 -11.90
N THR A 252 -24.79 -9.62 -11.81
CA THR A 252 -25.80 -8.71 -11.25
C THR A 252 -26.91 -8.41 -12.26
N ASN A 253 -26.58 -8.20 -13.54
CA ASN A 253 -27.59 -7.91 -14.58
C ASN A 253 -28.53 -9.09 -14.85
N VAL A 254 -28.04 -10.33 -14.76
CA VAL A 254 -28.87 -11.54 -14.90
C VAL A 254 -29.81 -11.73 -13.70
N ARG A 255 -29.40 -11.28 -12.50
CA ARG A 255 -30.19 -11.40 -11.27
C ARG A 255 -31.31 -10.36 -11.14
N ASN A 256 -31.24 -9.28 -11.92
CA ASN A 256 -32.26 -8.22 -11.96
C ASN A 256 -33.25 -8.38 -13.13
N LEU A 257 -33.17 -9.45 -13.91
CA LEU A 257 -34.24 -9.82 -14.83
C LEU A 257 -35.46 -10.22 -13.97
N PRO A 258 -36.64 -9.58 -14.16
CA PRO A 258 -37.85 -10.04 -13.50
C PRO A 258 -38.11 -11.49 -13.93
N LEU A 259 -38.11 -12.40 -12.96
CA LEU A 259 -38.76 -13.69 -13.12
C LEU A 259 -40.23 -13.48 -12.71
N ASP A 260 -41.14 -13.95 -13.55
CA ASP A 260 -42.61 -13.97 -13.45
C ASP A 260 -43.32 -12.78 -14.15
N ASN A 261 -43.79 -12.96 -15.39
CA ASN A 261 -44.98 -13.72 -15.75
C ASN A 261 -45.15 -13.80 -17.27
N GLU A 262 -45.61 -14.95 -17.73
CA GLU A 262 -46.20 -15.15 -19.05
C GLU A 262 -47.38 -14.19 -19.24
N SER A 263 -47.27 -13.28 -20.21
CA SER A 263 -48.41 -12.81 -20.99
C SER A 263 -47.87 -12.35 -22.33
N ASP A 264 -48.29 -13.05 -23.38
CA ASP A 264 -48.12 -12.69 -24.77
C ASP A 264 -48.66 -11.27 -25.00
N GLU A 265 -47.78 -10.28 -25.02
CA GLU A 265 -48.03 -9.03 -25.73
C GLU A 265 -46.84 -8.84 -26.69
N GLU A 266 -47.13 -8.94 -27.98
CA GLU A 266 -46.27 -8.48 -29.05
C GLU A 266 -45.95 -6.99 -28.79
N VAL A 267 -44.80 -6.74 -28.18
CA VAL A 267 -44.24 -5.39 -28.11
C VAL A 267 -43.70 -5.08 -29.50
N GLU A 268 -44.45 -4.27 -30.25
CA GLU A 268 -43.95 -3.60 -31.45
C GLU A 268 -42.56 -3.02 -31.17
N GLU A 269 -41.57 -3.47 -31.94
CA GLU A 269 -40.23 -2.86 -31.96
C GLU A 269 -40.41 -1.37 -32.32
N PRO A 270 -40.02 -0.42 -31.44
CA PRO A 270 -39.80 0.92 -31.91
C PRO A 270 -38.56 0.85 -32.81
N ASP A 271 -38.75 1.18 -34.09
CA ASP A 271 -37.69 1.46 -35.06
C ASP A 271 -36.89 2.69 -34.60
N SER A 272 -36.10 2.52 -33.55
CA SER A 272 -35.06 3.43 -33.15
C SER A 272 -33.75 2.79 -33.59
N GLN A 273 -33.26 3.27 -34.73
CA GLN A 273 -31.87 3.13 -35.14
C GLN A 273 -30.98 3.22 -33.91
N PRO A 274 -30.03 2.29 -33.70
CA PRO A 274 -29.12 2.38 -32.58
C PRO A 274 -28.35 3.70 -32.76
N GLU A 275 -28.65 4.70 -31.93
CA GLU A 275 -27.75 5.81 -31.73
C GLU A 275 -26.43 5.18 -31.28
N GLU A 276 -25.47 5.12 -32.21
CA GLU A 276 -24.09 4.83 -31.93
C GLU A 276 -23.65 5.83 -30.87
N ILE A 277 -23.73 5.46 -29.59
CA ILE A 277 -22.89 6.03 -28.56
C ILE A 277 -21.49 5.73 -29.03
N ALA A 278 -20.89 6.69 -29.75
CA ALA A 278 -19.62 6.59 -30.42
C ALA A 278 -18.63 5.92 -29.47
N SER A 279 -18.44 4.61 -29.65
CA SER A 279 -17.58 3.83 -28.79
C SER A 279 -16.19 4.32 -29.11
N GLN A 280 -15.64 5.19 -28.25
CA GLN A 280 -14.28 5.69 -28.42
C GLN A 280 -13.39 4.48 -28.67
N PRO A 281 -12.67 4.41 -29.80
CA PRO A 281 -11.89 3.24 -30.16
C PRO A 281 -10.95 2.96 -28.98
N LYS A 282 -11.09 1.78 -28.36
CA LYS A 282 -10.26 1.38 -27.22
C LYS A 282 -8.81 1.59 -27.64
N PRO A 283 -8.08 2.54 -27.03
CA PRO A 283 -6.72 2.82 -27.45
C PRO A 283 -5.90 1.54 -27.34
N LYS A 284 -5.13 1.25 -28.39
CA LYS A 284 -4.28 0.06 -28.44
C LYS A 284 -3.35 0.06 -27.23
N PHE A 285 -3.12 -1.10 -26.61
CA PHE A 285 -2.25 -1.22 -25.42
C PHE A 285 -0.84 -0.65 -25.66
N SER A 286 -0.34 -0.68 -26.90
CA SER A 286 0.93 -0.06 -27.30
C SER A 286 0.95 1.48 -27.15
N ALA A 287 -0.20 2.15 -27.18
CA ALA A 287 -0.29 3.60 -26.99
C ALA A 287 -0.01 4.04 -25.54
N LEU A 288 0.08 3.09 -24.59
CA LEU A 288 0.49 3.36 -23.21
C LEU A 288 1.98 3.65 -23.09
N PHE A 289 2.82 3.15 -23.98
CA PHE A 289 4.29 3.25 -23.91
C PHE A 289 4.82 4.59 -24.43
N THR A 290 4.19 5.68 -24.02
CA THR A 290 4.72 7.02 -24.28
C THR A 290 5.97 7.28 -23.43
N PRO A 291 6.91 8.13 -23.87
CA PRO A 291 8.10 8.46 -23.09
C PRO A 291 7.77 8.98 -21.68
N THR A 292 6.67 9.73 -21.54
CA THR A 292 6.18 10.24 -20.26
C THR A 292 5.72 9.12 -19.34
N VAL A 293 4.89 8.19 -19.84
CA VAL A 293 4.41 7.05 -19.06
C VAL A 293 5.57 6.15 -18.64
N ILE A 294 6.48 5.83 -19.56
CA ILE A 294 7.68 5.03 -19.26
C ILE A 294 8.52 5.71 -18.16
N SER A 295 8.72 7.03 -18.25
CA SER A 295 9.46 7.79 -17.22
C SER A 295 8.78 7.73 -15.85
N VAL A 296 7.46 7.83 -15.80
CA VAL A 296 6.69 7.72 -14.55
C VAL A 296 6.73 6.29 -13.98
N LEU A 297 6.67 5.26 -14.83
CA LEU A 297 6.78 3.85 -14.41
C LEU A 297 8.18 3.51 -13.89
N LEU A 298 9.24 4.00 -14.55
CA LEU A 298 10.62 3.87 -14.06
C LEU A 298 10.82 4.60 -12.73
N GLY A 299 10.30 5.83 -12.62
CA GLY A 299 10.28 6.56 -11.35
C GLY A 299 9.51 5.80 -10.26
N SER A 300 8.41 5.13 -10.62
CA SER A 300 7.63 4.29 -9.71
C SER A 300 8.47 3.14 -9.18
N LEU A 301 9.15 2.41 -10.08
CA LEU A 301 10.01 1.29 -9.74
C LEU A 301 11.09 1.72 -8.72
N LEU A 302 11.80 2.82 -8.98
CA LEU A 302 12.86 3.30 -8.10
C LEU A 302 12.33 3.74 -6.72
N VAL A 303 11.22 4.48 -6.66
CA VAL A 303 10.62 4.92 -5.40
C VAL A 303 10.13 3.72 -4.58
N PHE A 304 9.48 2.74 -5.20
CA PHE A 304 9.04 1.53 -4.50
C PHE A 304 10.22 0.66 -4.06
N PHE A 305 11.27 0.57 -4.88
CA PHE A 305 12.48 -0.18 -4.54
C PHE A 305 13.10 0.42 -3.27
N GLN A 306 13.28 1.74 -3.26
CA GLN A 306 13.85 2.48 -2.15
C GLN A 306 12.99 2.34 -0.88
N MET A 307 11.65 2.37 -1.02
CA MET A 307 10.72 2.20 0.11
C MET A 307 10.81 0.79 0.70
N SER A 308 10.87 -0.21 -0.17
CA SER A 308 10.97 -1.62 0.22
C SER A 308 12.34 -1.96 0.83
N SER A 309 13.42 -1.32 0.33
CA SER A 309 14.74 -1.36 0.94
C SER A 309 14.70 -0.84 2.37
N LEU A 310 14.17 0.36 2.62
CA LEU A 310 14.04 0.90 3.97
C LEU A 310 13.11 0.06 4.87
N ALA A 311 12.05 -0.53 4.31
CA ALA A 311 11.15 -1.41 5.07
C ALA A 311 11.86 -2.67 5.60
N THR A 312 12.85 -3.18 4.87
CA THR A 312 13.66 -4.34 5.26
C THR A 312 14.85 -3.93 6.14
N LEU A 313 15.53 -2.86 5.74
CA LEU A 313 16.77 -2.39 6.37
C LEU A 313 16.56 -1.88 7.79
N ILE A 314 15.47 -1.14 8.04
CA ILE A 314 15.24 -0.51 9.34
C ILE A 314 15.04 -1.56 10.45
N PRO A 315 14.13 -2.54 10.33
CA PRO A 315 13.99 -3.59 11.34
C PRO A 315 15.26 -4.44 11.48
N LEU A 316 15.96 -4.71 10.37
CA LEU A 316 17.24 -5.43 10.39
C LEU A 316 18.32 -4.66 11.17
N PHE A 317 18.50 -3.38 10.90
CA PHE A 317 19.45 -2.52 11.61
C PHE A 317 19.07 -2.33 13.08
N ALA A 318 17.78 -2.16 13.37
CA ALA A 318 17.26 -2.07 14.73
C ALA A 318 17.53 -3.36 15.54
N TYR A 319 17.33 -4.51 14.90
CA TYR A 319 17.52 -5.84 15.48
C TYR A 319 18.98 -6.21 15.71
N THR A 320 19.83 -6.04 14.69
CA THR A 320 21.22 -6.50 14.70
C THR A 320 21.94 -5.97 15.94
N ARG A 321 22.73 -6.83 16.58
CA ARG A 321 23.47 -6.50 17.80
C ARG A 321 24.36 -5.29 17.59
N PHE A 322 24.59 -4.55 18.67
CA PHE A 322 25.39 -3.35 18.60
C PHE A 322 26.86 -3.64 18.21
N GLU A 323 27.39 -4.77 18.71
CA GLU A 323 28.75 -5.24 18.39
C GLU A 323 28.89 -5.58 16.91
N ASP A 324 27.85 -6.17 16.32
CA ASP A 324 27.79 -6.58 14.91
C ASP A 324 27.47 -5.41 13.95
N GLY A 325 27.19 -4.21 14.47
CA GLY A 325 26.95 -3.01 13.66
C GLY A 325 25.51 -2.48 13.61
N GLY A 326 24.60 -3.02 14.42
CA GLY A 326 23.20 -2.55 14.55
C GLY A 326 22.93 -1.75 15.82
N LEU A 327 21.66 -1.72 16.25
CA LEU A 327 21.20 -1.04 17.47
C LEU A 327 20.92 -1.97 18.65
N GLY A 328 20.71 -3.27 18.42
CA GLY A 328 20.42 -4.27 19.45
C GLY A 328 19.11 -4.05 20.21
N LEU A 329 18.06 -3.57 19.53
CA LEU A 329 16.74 -3.35 20.12
C LEU A 329 15.97 -4.66 20.26
N ASN A 330 15.20 -4.78 21.34
CA ASN A 330 14.34 -5.94 21.57
C ASN A 330 13.02 -5.87 20.78
N LEU A 331 12.24 -6.96 20.79
CA LEU A 331 10.97 -7.09 20.05
C LEU A 331 9.94 -6.01 20.43
N ARG A 332 9.81 -5.67 21.71
CA ARG A 332 8.88 -4.62 22.19
C ARG A 332 9.28 -3.23 21.70
N GLN A 333 10.58 -2.92 21.76
CA GLN A 333 11.13 -1.64 21.28
C GLN A 333 10.93 -1.50 19.78
N MET A 334 11.23 -2.55 19.00
CA MET A 334 10.99 -2.54 17.55
C MET A 334 9.50 -2.40 17.22
N GLY A 335 8.62 -3.15 17.88
CA GLY A 335 7.16 -3.02 17.73
C GLY A 335 6.69 -1.60 18.02
N THR A 336 7.14 -1.02 19.14
CA THR A 336 6.81 0.35 19.55
C THR A 336 7.29 1.39 18.54
N ALA A 337 8.53 1.29 18.06
CA ALA A 337 9.08 2.21 17.07
C ALA A 337 8.32 2.16 15.73
N LEU A 338 8.02 0.95 15.25
CA LEU A 338 7.30 0.75 13.98
C LEU A 338 5.82 1.18 14.08
N THR A 339 5.15 0.91 15.19
CA THR A 339 3.78 1.39 15.46
C THR A 339 3.73 2.92 15.56
N THR A 340 4.68 3.54 16.27
CA THR A 340 4.79 5.01 16.37
C THR A 340 4.96 5.65 15.00
N ASN A 341 5.79 5.04 14.14
CA ASN A 341 5.93 5.44 12.75
C ASN A 341 4.64 5.29 11.92
N GLY A 342 3.80 4.29 12.23
CA GLY A 342 2.46 4.16 11.65
C GLY A 342 1.59 5.37 11.94
N PHE A 343 1.53 5.82 13.21
CA PHE A 343 0.80 7.03 13.61
C PHE A 343 1.35 8.28 12.94
N ALA A 344 2.68 8.47 12.94
CA ALA A 344 3.33 9.59 12.27
C ALA A 344 2.98 9.62 10.76
N ALA A 345 3.02 8.46 10.09
CA ALA A 345 2.66 8.35 8.69
C ALA A 345 1.18 8.71 8.42
N VAL A 346 0.25 8.35 9.31
CA VAL A 346 -1.16 8.76 9.21
C VAL A 346 -1.26 10.28 9.26
N ILE A 347 -0.71 10.92 10.29
CA ILE A 347 -0.78 12.37 10.48
C ILE A 347 -0.23 13.11 9.26
N VAL A 348 0.96 12.67 8.80
CA VAL A 348 1.62 13.23 7.62
C VAL A 348 0.75 13.06 6.37
N GLN A 349 0.11 11.91 6.18
CA GLN A 349 -0.71 11.63 5.00
C GLN A 349 -2.08 12.34 5.02
N THR A 350 -2.71 12.50 6.19
CA THR A 350 -4.06 13.05 6.31
C THR A 350 -4.07 14.56 6.49
N ALA A 351 -3.09 15.13 7.18
CA ALA A 351 -3.03 16.56 7.46
C ALA A 351 -1.98 17.27 6.59
N THR A 352 -0.74 16.80 6.62
CA THR A 352 0.38 17.50 5.98
C THR A 352 0.34 17.41 4.46
N PHE A 353 0.03 16.24 3.90
CA PHE A 353 0.03 16.03 2.45
C PHE A 353 -0.99 16.93 1.72
N PRO A 354 -2.29 16.99 2.09
CA PRO A 354 -3.24 17.85 1.40
C PRO A 354 -2.86 19.34 1.47
N TYR A 355 -2.32 19.79 2.61
CA TYR A 355 -1.85 21.16 2.79
C TYR A 355 -0.70 21.50 1.84
N LEU A 356 0.34 20.66 1.81
CA LEU A 356 1.50 20.88 0.93
C LEU A 356 1.14 20.69 -0.55
N GLN A 357 0.28 19.73 -0.88
CA GLN A 357 -0.16 19.48 -2.25
C GLN A 357 -0.93 20.68 -2.81
N ARG A 358 -1.81 21.31 -2.02
CA ARG A 358 -2.54 22.52 -2.43
C ARG A 358 -1.60 23.70 -2.67
N ARG A 359 -0.55 23.84 -1.86
CA ARG A 359 0.40 24.96 -1.94
C ARG A 359 1.41 24.84 -3.07
N TRP A 360 1.93 23.63 -3.32
CA TRP A 360 3.04 23.41 -4.26
C TRP A 360 2.65 22.65 -5.53
N GLY A 361 1.48 22.03 -5.56
CA GLY A 361 1.09 21.09 -6.60
C GLY A 361 1.84 19.75 -6.49
N THR A 362 1.34 18.72 -7.19
CA THR A 362 1.84 17.34 -7.07
C THR A 362 3.31 17.19 -7.49
N MET A 363 3.72 17.83 -8.60
CA MET A 363 5.05 17.61 -9.17
C MET A 363 6.18 18.23 -8.34
N LYS A 364 6.02 19.50 -7.89
CA LYS A 364 7.00 20.14 -7.03
C LYS A 364 7.08 19.42 -5.68
N LEU A 365 5.91 19.08 -5.11
CA LEU A 365 5.86 18.30 -3.87
C LEU A 365 6.59 16.98 -4.00
N PHE A 366 6.35 16.20 -5.06
CA PHE A 366 7.03 14.94 -5.34
C PHE A 366 8.55 15.08 -5.31
N ARG A 367 9.10 16.04 -6.05
CA ARG A 367 10.55 16.28 -6.10
C ARG A 367 11.11 16.73 -4.74
N SER A 368 10.40 17.58 -4.02
CA SER A 368 10.82 18.07 -2.70
C SER A 368 10.85 16.96 -1.65
N VAL A 369 9.82 16.09 -1.58
CA VAL A 369 9.79 15.02 -0.57
C VAL A 369 10.81 13.91 -0.84
N LEU A 370 11.30 13.79 -2.09
CA LEU A 370 12.37 12.85 -2.40
C LEU A 370 13.71 13.25 -1.75
N LEU A 371 13.92 14.53 -1.41
CA LEU A 371 15.13 15.01 -0.72
C LEU A 371 15.23 14.47 0.72
N ILE A 372 14.13 13.97 1.28
CA ILE A 372 14.10 13.39 2.63
C ILE A 372 14.81 12.04 2.66
N TRP A 373 14.82 11.30 1.56
CA TRP A 373 15.41 9.97 1.51
C TRP A 373 16.92 9.93 1.71
N PRO A 374 17.74 10.74 1.00
CA PRO A 374 19.17 10.77 1.30
C PRO A 374 19.43 11.23 2.74
N LEU A 375 18.63 12.16 3.27
CA LEU A 375 18.71 12.56 4.68
C LEU A 375 18.47 11.38 5.63
N VAL A 376 17.45 10.54 5.38
CA VAL A 376 17.20 9.33 6.19
C VAL A 376 18.39 8.38 6.17
N PHE A 377 18.97 8.10 5.00
CA PHE A 377 20.14 7.22 4.89
C PHE A 377 21.38 7.79 5.57
N ALA A 378 21.55 9.12 5.60
CA ALA A 378 22.63 9.77 6.34
C ALA A 378 22.41 9.74 7.86
N LEU A 379 21.16 9.87 8.33
CA LEU A 379 20.85 9.90 9.76
C LEU A 379 20.91 8.53 10.44
N LEU A 380 20.66 7.42 9.71
CA LEU A 380 20.69 6.06 10.28
C LEU A 380 22.03 5.67 10.94
N PRO A 381 23.21 5.83 10.30
CA PRO A 381 24.49 5.56 10.97
C PRO A 381 24.78 6.54 12.13
N MET A 382 24.24 7.76 12.08
CA MET A 382 24.40 8.74 13.16
C MET A 382 23.72 8.30 14.46
N ILE A 383 22.61 7.56 14.38
CA ILE A 383 21.97 6.97 15.58
C ILE A 383 22.99 6.09 16.32
N ARG A 384 23.71 5.23 15.60
CA ARG A 384 24.71 4.33 16.19
C ARG A 384 25.83 5.10 16.88
N TRP A 385 26.28 6.21 16.29
CA TRP A 385 27.29 7.08 16.90
C TRP A 385 26.81 7.67 18.23
N VAL A 386 25.57 8.19 18.28
CA VAL A 386 24.97 8.70 19.53
C VAL A 386 24.82 7.59 20.57
N VAL A 387 24.36 6.40 20.14
CA VAL A 387 24.21 5.24 21.02
C VAL A 387 25.54 4.82 21.62
N LYS A 388 26.63 4.83 20.84
CA LYS A 388 27.97 4.53 21.33
C LYS A 388 28.36 5.48 22.46
N GLN A 389 28.23 6.78 22.24
CA GLN A 389 28.57 7.79 23.25
C GLN A 389 27.75 7.63 24.53
N GLN A 390 26.44 7.35 24.41
CA GLN A 390 25.56 7.15 25.56
C GLN A 390 25.86 5.83 26.29
N ARG A 391 26.23 4.76 25.57
CA ARG A 391 26.68 3.50 26.17
C ARG A 391 27.96 3.69 26.97
N ASP A 392 28.94 4.40 26.40
CA ASP A 392 30.25 4.60 27.00
C ASP A 392 30.17 5.48 28.27
N VAL A 393 29.27 6.47 28.30
CA VAL A 393 29.12 7.41 29.43
C VAL A 393 28.13 6.92 30.49
N SER A 394 26.98 6.39 30.08
CA SER A 394 25.82 6.15 30.97
C SER A 394 25.35 4.68 30.98
N GLY A 395 26.10 3.78 30.35
CA GLY A 395 25.83 2.35 30.33
C GLY A 395 24.82 1.88 29.28
N ILE A 396 24.60 0.57 29.24
CA ILE A 396 23.85 -0.12 28.16
C ILE A 396 22.40 0.36 28.06
N ASP A 397 21.74 0.61 29.19
CA ASP A 397 20.34 1.03 29.23
C ASP A 397 20.14 2.43 28.63
N ALA A 398 21.06 3.37 28.91
CA ALA A 398 21.05 4.69 28.30
C ALA A 398 21.25 4.62 26.78
N GLY A 399 22.16 3.74 26.33
CA GLY A 399 22.35 3.44 24.92
C GLY A 399 21.09 2.89 24.24
N SER A 400 20.38 1.96 24.89
CA SER A 400 19.14 1.39 24.36
C SER A 400 18.02 2.44 24.24
N LYS A 401 17.89 3.33 25.23
CA LYS A 401 16.96 4.48 25.17
C LYS A 401 17.34 5.44 24.04
N ALA A 402 18.63 5.77 23.89
CA ALA A 402 19.11 6.62 22.81
C ALA A 402 18.84 6.02 21.42
N ALA A 403 19.02 4.70 21.28
CA ALA A 403 18.71 3.98 20.05
C ALA A 403 17.22 4.09 19.69
N MET A 404 16.34 3.91 20.67
CA MET A 404 14.90 4.02 20.49
C MET A 404 14.47 5.44 20.10
N VAL A 405 14.97 6.47 20.79
CA VAL A 405 14.65 7.88 20.48
C VAL A 405 15.17 8.26 19.10
N GLY A 406 16.42 7.92 18.78
CA GLY A 406 17.00 8.19 17.46
C GLY A 406 16.26 7.48 16.33
N LEU A 407 15.86 6.23 16.54
CA LEU A 407 15.08 5.48 15.56
C LEU A 407 13.69 6.08 15.32
N ILE A 408 12.97 6.44 16.38
CA ILE A 408 11.65 7.09 16.28
C ILE A 408 11.77 8.44 15.55
N PHE A 409 12.81 9.22 15.85
CA PHE A 409 13.07 10.49 15.19
C PHE A 409 13.30 10.33 13.68
N VAL A 410 14.18 9.40 13.28
CA VAL A 410 14.43 9.12 11.85
C VAL A 410 13.19 8.58 11.15
N LEU A 411 12.39 7.75 11.82
CA LEU A 411 11.12 7.25 11.30
C LEU A 411 10.08 8.36 11.10
N ALA A 412 10.02 9.33 12.01
CA ALA A 412 9.16 10.50 11.86
C ALA A 412 9.56 11.32 10.62
N ILE A 413 10.86 11.55 10.40
CA ILE A 413 11.37 12.19 9.17
C ILE A 413 11.00 11.37 7.94
N LYS A 414 11.25 10.05 7.96
CA LYS A 414 10.94 9.12 6.87
C LYS A 414 9.45 9.13 6.49
N SER A 415 8.56 9.42 7.44
CA SER A 415 7.12 9.50 7.18
C SER A 415 6.76 10.59 6.17
N PHE A 416 7.48 11.73 6.15
CA PHE A 416 7.30 12.76 5.13
C PHE A 416 7.71 12.26 3.73
N GLY A 417 8.77 11.45 3.65
CA GLY A 417 9.21 10.83 2.39
C GLY A 417 8.16 9.87 1.80
N LYS A 418 7.30 9.25 2.63
CA LYS A 418 6.22 8.35 2.15
C LYS A 418 5.16 9.06 1.31
N MET A 419 5.02 10.40 1.41
CA MET A 419 4.13 11.18 0.54
C MET A 419 4.43 10.97 -0.96
N SER A 420 5.67 10.59 -1.29
CA SER A 420 6.07 10.26 -2.66
C SER A 420 5.18 9.20 -3.31
N ILE A 421 4.64 8.23 -2.56
CA ILE A 421 3.73 7.19 -3.08
C ILE A 421 2.43 7.83 -3.58
N VAL A 422 1.83 8.73 -2.79
CA VAL A 422 0.56 9.36 -3.17
C VAL A 422 0.75 10.34 -4.31
N CYS A 423 1.86 11.09 -4.29
CA CYS A 423 2.26 11.89 -5.45
C CYS A 423 2.39 11.01 -6.71
N LEU A 424 3.06 9.87 -6.61
CA LEU A 424 3.29 8.97 -7.73
C LEU A 424 1.98 8.40 -8.28
N THR A 425 1.06 7.94 -7.42
CA THR A 425 -0.28 7.50 -7.85
C THR A 425 -1.02 8.61 -8.59
N LEU A 426 -0.94 9.86 -8.12
CA LEU A 426 -1.56 11.00 -8.81
C LEU A 426 -0.88 11.28 -10.16
N LEU A 427 0.46 11.19 -10.24
CA LEU A 427 1.21 11.42 -11.48
C LEU A 427 0.94 10.33 -12.52
N VAL A 428 0.86 9.06 -12.10
CA VAL A 428 0.44 7.92 -12.94
C VAL A 428 -0.95 8.20 -13.50
N ASN A 429 -1.90 8.59 -12.64
CA ASN A 429 -3.27 8.91 -13.05
C ASN A 429 -3.33 10.10 -14.01
N SER A 430 -2.50 11.12 -13.83
CA SER A 430 -2.41 12.28 -14.74
C SER A 430 -1.69 11.97 -16.06
N ALA A 431 -0.88 10.91 -16.12
CA ALA A 431 -0.20 10.48 -17.33
C ALA A 431 -1.08 9.57 -18.23
N ALA A 432 -2.25 9.14 -17.75
CA ALA A 432 -3.18 8.30 -18.51
C ALA A 432 -3.73 9.07 -19.73
N PRO A 433 -3.54 8.57 -20.97
CA PRO A 433 -4.00 9.26 -22.19
C PRO A 433 -5.53 9.39 -22.29
N SER A 434 -6.27 8.47 -21.67
CA SER A 434 -7.73 8.40 -21.75
C SER A 434 -8.31 7.67 -20.52
N ALA A 435 -9.59 7.85 -20.24
CA ALA A 435 -10.26 7.15 -19.14
C ALA A 435 -10.25 5.62 -19.31
N SER A 436 -10.25 5.11 -20.54
CA SER A 436 -10.22 3.67 -20.85
C SER A 436 -8.85 3.03 -20.63
N THR A 437 -7.76 3.79 -20.61
CA THR A 437 -6.39 3.31 -20.32
C THR A 437 -6.00 3.40 -18.85
N PHE A 438 -6.85 4.00 -18.02
CA PHE A 438 -6.58 4.26 -16.61
C PHE A 438 -6.31 2.97 -15.80
N GLY A 439 -7.11 1.93 -16.02
CA GLY A 439 -6.95 0.64 -15.33
C GLY A 439 -5.67 -0.08 -15.73
N ALA A 440 -5.37 -0.12 -17.03
CA ALA A 440 -4.15 -0.76 -17.56
C ALA A 440 -2.87 -0.08 -17.04
N LEU A 441 -2.85 1.26 -17.02
CA LEU A 441 -1.71 2.01 -16.52
C LEU A 441 -1.49 1.82 -15.01
N ASN A 442 -2.55 1.79 -14.22
CA ASN A 442 -2.45 1.47 -12.79
C ASN A 442 -1.98 0.02 -12.56
N GLY A 443 -2.42 -0.93 -13.38
CA GLY A 443 -1.91 -2.31 -13.35
C GLY A 443 -0.41 -2.41 -13.65
N LEU A 444 0.09 -1.64 -14.63
CA LEU A 444 1.53 -1.53 -14.91
C LEU A 444 2.30 -0.91 -13.74
N ALA A 445 1.80 0.19 -13.16
CA ALA A 445 2.43 0.83 -12.01
C ALA A 445 2.46 -0.08 -10.77
N GLN A 446 1.39 -0.85 -10.55
CA GLN A 446 1.29 -1.87 -9.51
C GLN A 446 2.34 -2.98 -9.75
N SER A 447 2.50 -3.44 -10.99
CA SER A 447 3.51 -4.44 -11.36
C SER A 447 4.93 -3.92 -11.10
N CYS A 448 5.22 -2.66 -11.39
CA CYS A 448 6.50 -2.03 -11.03
C CYS A 448 6.73 -2.03 -9.52
N SER A 449 5.69 -1.80 -8.72
CA SER A 449 5.78 -1.87 -7.24
C SER A 449 6.11 -3.28 -6.76
N GLU A 450 5.44 -4.30 -7.29
CA GLU A 450 5.67 -5.71 -6.95
C GLU A 450 7.06 -6.19 -7.39
N LEU A 451 7.53 -5.76 -8.56
CA LEU A 451 8.88 -6.02 -9.04
C LEU A 451 9.93 -5.39 -8.11
N ALA A 452 9.75 -4.14 -7.72
CA ALA A 452 10.61 -3.47 -6.74
C ALA A 452 10.63 -4.23 -5.40
N ARG A 453 9.46 -4.61 -4.87
CA ARG A 453 9.33 -5.37 -3.61
C ARG A 453 9.93 -6.77 -3.68
N THR A 454 10.01 -7.35 -4.87
CA THR A 454 10.65 -8.64 -5.10
C THR A 454 12.16 -8.55 -4.93
N PHE A 455 12.82 -7.56 -5.52
CA PHE A 455 14.29 -7.51 -5.51
C PHE A 455 14.88 -6.69 -4.36
N ALA A 456 14.19 -5.63 -3.90
CA ALA A 456 14.75 -4.70 -2.93
C ALA A 456 15.11 -5.34 -1.57
N PRO A 457 14.25 -6.16 -0.91
CA PRO A 457 14.58 -6.77 0.37
C PRO A 457 15.81 -7.69 0.28
N PHE A 458 15.86 -8.55 -0.74
CA PHE A 458 16.98 -9.44 -1.01
C PHE A 458 18.29 -8.67 -1.20
N ILE A 459 18.33 -7.70 -2.11
CA ILE A 459 19.53 -6.90 -2.39
C ILE A 459 19.98 -6.13 -1.15
N THR A 460 19.03 -5.49 -0.46
CA THR A 460 19.33 -4.68 0.72
C THR A 460 19.84 -5.52 1.88
N GLY A 461 19.23 -6.68 2.14
CA GLY A 461 19.67 -7.62 3.15
C GLY A 461 21.04 -8.22 2.84
N ALA A 462 21.32 -8.53 1.57
CA ALA A 462 22.63 -8.99 1.12
C ALA A 462 23.71 -7.93 1.31
N ILE A 463 23.47 -6.69 0.86
CA ILE A 463 24.42 -5.58 1.02
C ILE A 463 24.66 -5.28 2.49
N PHE A 464 23.62 -5.26 3.34
CA PHE A 464 23.77 -5.08 4.79
C PHE A 464 24.66 -6.18 5.39
N SER A 465 24.40 -7.45 5.05
CA SER A 465 25.18 -8.60 5.52
C SER A 465 26.66 -8.51 5.11
N ILE A 466 26.92 -8.15 3.85
CA ILE A 466 28.28 -7.94 3.31
C ILE A 466 28.96 -6.76 4.01
N SER A 467 28.22 -5.66 4.21
CA SER A 467 28.71 -4.44 4.85
C SER A 467 29.26 -4.74 6.24
N ILE A 468 28.49 -5.42 7.08
CA ILE A 468 28.90 -5.74 8.45
C ILE A 468 29.93 -6.88 8.53
N LYS A 469 29.89 -7.86 7.61
CA LYS A 469 30.82 -8.99 7.63
C LYS A 469 32.23 -8.59 7.19
N GLN A 470 32.33 -7.91 6.06
CA GLN A 470 33.62 -7.52 5.47
C GLN A 470 34.14 -6.19 6.05
N GLN A 471 33.36 -5.53 6.91
CA GLN A 471 33.67 -4.22 7.49
C GLN A 471 34.00 -3.15 6.44
N TYR A 472 33.44 -3.27 5.23
CA TYR A 472 33.62 -2.24 4.19
C TYR A 472 33.09 -0.89 4.68
N LEU A 473 33.93 0.15 4.60
CA LEU A 473 33.66 1.49 5.17
C LEU A 473 33.28 1.43 6.66
N ASN A 474 33.94 0.58 7.45
CA ASN A 474 33.62 0.34 8.86
C ASN A 474 32.17 -0.15 9.09
N GLY A 475 31.65 -0.96 8.16
CA GLY A 475 30.29 -1.46 8.18
C GLY A 475 29.24 -0.51 7.60
N ASN A 476 29.65 0.60 6.97
CA ASN A 476 28.74 1.65 6.48
C ASN A 476 28.46 1.60 4.97
N LEU A 477 28.94 0.59 4.24
CA LEU A 477 28.71 0.43 2.80
C LEU A 477 27.22 0.51 2.42
N ILE A 478 26.35 -0.12 3.22
CA ILE A 478 24.90 -0.11 2.99
C ILE A 478 24.31 1.31 2.97
N TRP A 479 24.82 2.23 3.81
CA TRP A 479 24.34 3.60 3.87
C TRP A 479 24.76 4.39 2.64
N LEU A 480 25.99 4.18 2.16
CA LEU A 480 26.47 4.77 0.91
C LEU A 480 25.67 4.27 -0.29
N CYS A 481 25.41 2.96 -0.39
CA CYS A 481 24.55 2.40 -1.44
C CYS A 481 23.15 3.02 -1.41
N GLY A 482 22.57 3.21 -0.22
CA GLY A 482 21.27 3.85 -0.05
C GLY A 482 21.24 5.34 -0.40
N LEU A 483 22.34 6.07 -0.13
CA LEU A 483 22.53 7.46 -0.56
C LEU A 483 22.62 7.56 -2.08
N LEU A 484 23.43 6.71 -2.73
CA LEU A 484 23.56 6.67 -4.18
C LEU A 484 22.24 6.34 -4.85
N LEU A 485 21.50 5.36 -4.33
CA LEU A 485 20.15 5.02 -4.80
C LEU A 485 19.15 6.17 -4.62
N SER A 486 19.26 6.93 -3.52
CA SER A 486 18.46 8.14 -3.31
C SER A 486 18.76 9.23 -4.33
N CYS A 487 20.05 9.48 -4.61
CA CYS A 487 20.48 10.43 -5.62
C CYS A 487 20.01 10.01 -7.02
N LEU A 488 20.10 8.72 -7.35
CA LEU A 488 19.58 8.16 -8.60
C LEU A 488 18.08 8.39 -8.73
N THR A 489 17.32 8.09 -7.68
CA THR A 489 15.86 8.29 -7.63
C THR A 489 15.50 9.77 -7.82
N LEU A 490 16.24 10.67 -7.16
CA LEU A 490 16.08 12.13 -7.31
C LEU A 490 16.36 12.60 -8.73
N PHE A 491 17.45 12.12 -9.34
CA PHE A 491 17.81 12.44 -10.72
C PHE A 491 16.71 12.02 -11.69
N PHE A 492 16.23 10.77 -11.59
CA PHE A 492 15.11 10.30 -12.41
C PHE A 492 13.81 11.06 -12.15
N ALA A 493 13.53 11.49 -10.92
CA ALA A 493 12.35 12.31 -10.63
C ALA A 493 12.39 13.70 -11.30
N GLN A 494 13.57 14.20 -11.67
CA GLN A 494 13.73 15.43 -12.44
C GLN A 494 13.44 15.24 -13.93
N THR A 495 13.63 14.04 -14.47
CA THR A 495 13.39 13.75 -15.89
C THR A 495 11.90 13.60 -16.22
N ILE A 496 11.07 13.25 -15.22
CA ILE A 496 9.61 13.19 -15.38
C ILE A 496 9.08 14.59 -15.73
N LYS A 497 8.53 14.72 -16.94
CA LYS A 497 7.85 15.92 -17.44
C LYS A 497 6.42 15.53 -17.82
N ILE A 498 5.47 15.82 -16.94
CA ILE A 498 4.05 15.73 -17.28
C ILE A 498 3.64 17.12 -17.75
N GLN A 499 3.31 17.24 -19.04
CA GLN A 499 2.69 18.46 -19.54
C GLN A 499 1.37 18.64 -18.79
N PRO A 500 1.09 19.81 -18.20
CA PRO A 500 -0.22 20.05 -17.64
C PRO A 500 -1.23 19.83 -18.76
N THR A 501 -2.16 18.89 -18.54
CA THR A 501 -3.28 18.62 -19.43
C THR A 501 -3.83 19.98 -19.86
N GLN A 502 -3.64 20.33 -21.12
CA GLN A 502 -4.27 21.53 -21.64
C GLN A 502 -5.75 21.39 -21.33
N VAL A 503 -6.27 22.35 -20.56
CA VAL A 503 -7.69 22.58 -20.45
C VAL A 503 -8.21 22.53 -21.88
N ARG A 504 -8.98 21.49 -22.18
CA ARG A 504 -9.57 21.23 -23.50
C ARG A 504 -10.42 22.45 -23.85
N LYS A 505 -9.81 23.46 -24.49
CA LYS A 505 -10.55 24.51 -25.18
C LYS A 505 -11.34 23.75 -26.24
N LYS A 506 -12.64 23.55 -26.00
CA LYS A 506 -13.59 23.36 -27.09
C LYS A 506 -13.33 24.57 -27.99
N SER A 507 -12.72 24.34 -29.15
CA SER A 507 -12.74 25.31 -30.23
C SER A 507 -14.22 25.54 -30.51
N SER A 508 -14.69 26.73 -30.15
CA SER A 508 -15.94 27.28 -30.59
C SER A 508 -16.05 27.11 -32.10
N ALA A 509 -17.24 26.72 -32.53
CA ALA A 509 -17.69 26.65 -33.90
C ALA A 509 -17.03 27.71 -34.79
N GLN A 510 -16.33 27.27 -35.83
CA GLN A 510 -16.32 28.01 -37.08
C GLN A 510 -17.75 27.91 -37.60
N GLY A 511 -18.51 29.00 -37.44
CA GLY A 511 -19.79 29.15 -38.12
C GLY A 511 -19.61 29.10 -39.63
N PRO A 512 -20.63 28.68 -40.39
CA PRO A 512 -20.57 28.70 -41.83
C PRO A 512 -20.47 30.15 -42.31
N SER A 513 -19.47 30.44 -43.15
CA SER A 513 -19.40 31.68 -43.90
C SER A 513 -20.56 31.70 -44.90
N THR A 514 -21.60 32.46 -44.59
CA THR A 514 -22.60 32.92 -45.56
C THR A 514 -22.21 34.31 -46.05
N SER A 515 -22.33 34.47 -47.39
CA SER A 515 -22.22 35.66 -48.25
C SER A 515 -20.86 36.32 -48.39
#